data_AF-A0A4D7K3U2-F1
#
_entry.id   AF-A0A4D7K3U2-F1
#
_cell.length_a   1.000
_cell.length_b   1.000
_cell.length_c   1.000
_cell.angle_alpha   90.00
_cell.angle_beta   90.00
_cell.angle_gamma   90.00
#
_symmetry.space_group_name_H-M   'P 1'
#
loop_
_entity.id
_entity.type
_entity.pdbx_description
1 polymer ?
#
loop_
_entity_poly.entity_id
_entity_poly.type
_entity_poly.pdbx_seq_one_letter_code
_entity_poly.pdbx_strand_id
1 'polypeptide(L)'
;MANKLPFILLFFLAFIGYSQDFGDEQKSIGDAINSKEDESVPVVSPDGNTLYFTRAHHPGNVGGKSDKGDIWMSKKGSNGQWELPKM
;
A
#
# COMPACT_ATOMS: atom_id res chain seq x y z
N MET A 1 -24.15 34.62 -34.93
CA MET A 1 -23.66 34.08 -33.64
C MET A 1 -23.08 32.69 -33.90
N ALA A 2 -21.78 32.48 -33.68
CA ALA A 2 -21.13 31.21 -33.96
C ALA A 2 -21.35 30.20 -32.80
N ASN A 3 -21.80 29.00 -33.15
CA ASN A 3 -22.12 27.92 -32.21
C ASN A 3 -20.82 27.39 -31.57
N LYS A 4 -20.59 27.69 -30.28
CA LYS A 4 -19.40 27.28 -29.52
C LYS A 4 -19.48 25.86 -28.93
N LEU A 5 -20.55 25.12 -29.24
CA LEU A 5 -20.78 23.75 -28.77
C LEU A 5 -19.64 22.74 -29.04
N PRO A 6 -18.87 22.78 -30.16
CA PRO A 6 -17.83 21.77 -30.37
C PRO A 6 -16.60 21.96 -29.44
N PHE A 7 -16.35 23.17 -28.95
CA PHE A 7 -15.19 23.42 -28.07
C PHE A 7 -15.44 22.94 -26.63
N ILE A 8 -16.68 22.99 -26.15
CA ILE A 8 -17.04 22.51 -24.80
C ILE A 8 -16.99 20.97 -24.76
N LEU A 9 -17.38 20.29 -25.85
CA LEU A 9 -17.38 18.83 -25.93
C LEU A 9 -15.96 18.23 -25.92
N LEU A 10 -14.99 18.91 -26.54
CA LEU A 10 -13.57 18.52 -26.51
C LEU A 10 -12.94 18.65 -25.12
N PHE A 11 -13.37 19.64 -24.31
CA PHE A 11 -12.89 19.78 -22.93
C PHE A 11 -13.40 18.67 -21.99
N PHE A 12 -14.61 18.13 -22.22
CA PHE A 12 -15.15 17.04 -21.41
C PHE A 12 -14.55 15.66 -21.75
N LEU A 13 -14.21 15.40 -23.02
CA LEU A 13 -13.54 14.15 -23.42
C LEU A 13 -12.11 14.03 -22.86
N ALA A 14 -11.40 15.16 -22.71
CA ALA A 14 -10.08 15.17 -22.10
C ALA A 14 -10.12 14.79 -20.61
N PHE A 15 -11.16 15.17 -19.85
CA PHE A 15 -11.27 14.84 -18.42
C PHE A 15 -11.57 13.37 -18.14
N ILE A 16 -12.27 12.67 -19.04
CA ILE A 16 -12.54 11.23 -18.90
C ILE A 16 -11.25 10.42 -19.12
N GLY A 17 -10.32 10.92 -19.94
CA GLY A 17 -9.03 10.27 -20.19
C GLY A 17 -8.02 10.36 -19.04
N TYR A 18 -8.11 11.39 -18.19
CA TYR A 18 -7.20 11.56 -17.04
C TYR A 18 -7.71 10.92 -15.73
N SER A 19 -8.97 10.46 -15.70
CA SER A 19 -9.59 9.97 -14.45
C SER A 19 -9.42 8.47 -14.18
N GLN A 20 -8.58 7.77 -14.96
CA GLN A 20 -8.44 6.31 -14.90
C GLN A 20 -6.97 5.84 -14.71
N ASP A 21 -6.06 6.66 -14.18
CA ASP A 21 -4.72 6.19 -13.79
C ASP A 21 -4.54 6.20 -12.27
N PHE A 22 -5.54 5.65 -11.56
CA PHE A 22 -5.47 5.36 -10.13
C PHE A 22 -5.04 3.91 -9.95
N GLY A 23 -3.74 3.66 -10.04
CA GLY A 23 -3.13 2.44 -9.53
C GLY A 23 -2.01 1.94 -10.40
N ASP A 24 -0.77 2.30 -10.04
CA ASP A 24 0.34 1.39 -10.30
C ASP A 24 -0.06 -0.01 -9.81
N GLU A 25 0.25 -1.04 -10.60
CA GLU A 25 0.09 -2.44 -10.18
C GLU A 25 0.73 -2.62 -8.80
N GLN A 26 -0.01 -3.21 -7.85
CA GLN A 26 0.53 -3.46 -6.51
C GLN A 26 1.75 -4.36 -6.61
N LYS A 27 2.93 -3.79 -6.37
CA LYS A 27 4.17 -4.53 -6.34
C LYS A 27 4.41 -5.05 -4.94
N SER A 28 4.66 -6.35 -4.83
CA SER A 28 5.19 -6.95 -3.61
C SER A 28 6.47 -6.21 -3.18
N ILE A 29 6.60 -5.98 -1.89
CA ILE A 29 7.81 -5.42 -1.27
C ILE A 29 8.66 -6.53 -0.61
N GLY A 30 8.34 -7.79 -0.89
CA GLY A 30 9.07 -8.97 -0.48
C GLY A 30 8.30 -9.85 0.50
N ASP A 31 8.61 -11.14 0.47
CA ASP A 31 7.94 -12.20 1.25
C ASP A 31 8.08 -12.05 2.77
N ALA A 32 9.02 -11.21 3.22
CA ALA A 32 9.14 -10.86 4.64
C ALA A 32 7.91 -10.07 5.12
N ILE A 33 7.37 -9.19 4.27
CA ILE A 33 6.20 -8.36 4.60
C ILE A 33 4.93 -8.99 4.05
N ASN A 34 4.88 -9.28 2.76
CA ASN A 34 3.71 -9.85 2.09
C ASN A 34 3.59 -11.32 2.45
N SER A 35 2.79 -11.64 3.47
CA SER A 35 2.59 -13.02 3.91
C SER A 35 1.26 -13.58 3.41
N LYS A 36 0.84 -14.72 3.95
CA LYS A 36 -0.51 -15.27 3.74
C LYS A 36 -1.55 -14.68 4.68
N GLU A 37 -1.10 -13.95 5.70
CA GLU A 37 -1.95 -13.28 6.67
C GLU A 37 -2.30 -11.86 6.21
N ASP A 38 -3.21 -11.19 6.91
CA ASP A 38 -3.68 -9.88 6.47
C ASP A 38 -2.78 -8.76 7.00
N GLU A 39 -1.91 -8.22 6.13
CA GLU A 39 -1.15 -7.00 6.40
C GLU A 39 -1.88 -5.72 5.97
N SER A 40 -1.82 -4.68 6.80
CA SER A 40 -2.47 -3.40 6.50
C SER A 40 -1.77 -2.21 7.17
N VAL A 41 -2.16 -0.99 6.76
CA VAL A 41 -1.75 0.29 7.36
C VAL A 41 -0.22 0.46 7.47
N PRO A 42 0.55 0.33 6.37
CA PRO A 42 2.00 0.49 6.41
C PRO A 42 2.39 1.95 6.71
N VAL A 43 3.37 2.14 7.60
CA VAL A 43 4.00 3.42 7.93
C VAL A 43 5.50 3.25 7.97
N VAL A 44 6.23 4.03 7.16
CA VAL A 44 7.69 4.02 7.14
C VAL A 44 8.23 5.10 8.08
N SER A 45 9.26 4.77 8.86
CA SER A 45 9.94 5.72 9.75
C SER A 45 10.59 6.88 8.96
N PRO A 46 10.83 8.04 9.60
CA PRO A 46 11.42 9.20 8.91
C PRO A 46 12.79 8.95 8.25
N ASP A 47 13.58 8.02 8.81
CA ASP A 47 14.87 7.63 8.27
C ASP A 47 14.79 6.58 7.14
N GLY A 48 13.58 6.08 6.84
CA GLY A 48 13.34 5.08 5.79
C GLY A 48 13.73 3.64 6.16
N ASN A 49 14.21 3.40 7.38
CA ASN A 49 14.83 2.12 7.76
C ASN A 49 13.92 1.18 8.54
N THR A 50 12.74 1.63 8.94
CA THR A 50 11.78 0.83 9.70
C THR A 50 10.39 0.94 9.08
N LEU A 51 9.74 -0.19 8.84
CA LEU A 51 8.35 -0.28 8.41
C LEU A 51 7.51 -0.80 9.57
N TYR A 52 6.50 -0.04 9.97
CA TYR A 52 5.45 -0.47 10.89
C TYR A 52 4.20 -0.82 10.08
N PHE A 53 3.47 -1.84 10.48
CA PHE A 53 2.21 -2.26 9.84
C PHE A 53 1.38 -3.08 10.83
N THR A 54 0.11 -3.32 10.53
CA THR A 54 -0.73 -4.25 11.29
C THR A 54 -0.78 -5.61 10.61
N ARG A 55 -0.74 -6.70 11.38
CA ARG A 55 -0.91 -8.07 10.86
C ARG A 55 -1.96 -8.83 11.66
N ALA A 56 -3.05 -9.24 11.00
CA ALA A 56 -4.09 -10.08 11.60
C ALA A 56 -3.72 -11.57 11.50
N HIS A 57 -4.42 -12.43 12.24
CA HIS A 57 -4.43 -13.89 12.05
C HIS A 57 -3.09 -14.65 12.19
N HIS A 58 -2.02 -13.95 12.56
CA HIS A 58 -0.71 -14.56 12.77
C HIS A 58 -0.62 -15.26 14.15
N PRO A 59 -0.05 -16.48 14.25
CA PRO A 59 0.06 -17.20 15.53
C PRO A 59 0.92 -16.51 16.60
N GLY A 60 1.78 -15.58 16.17
CA GLY A 60 2.61 -14.76 17.05
C GLY A 60 1.88 -13.58 17.69
N ASN A 61 0.67 -13.25 17.25
CA ASN A 61 -0.13 -12.18 17.85
C ASN A 61 -0.52 -12.52 19.31
N VAL A 62 -0.79 -11.51 20.13
CA VAL A 62 -1.20 -11.68 21.54
C VAL A 62 -2.48 -12.50 21.64
N GLY A 63 -3.46 -12.27 20.75
CA GLY A 63 -4.67 -13.10 20.61
C GLY A 63 -4.50 -14.34 19.72
N GLY A 64 -3.27 -14.63 19.28
CA GLY A 64 -2.95 -15.70 18.34
C GLY A 64 -3.68 -15.56 17.00
N LYS A 65 -4.02 -16.70 16.38
CA LYS A 65 -4.66 -16.71 15.04
C LYS A 65 -6.06 -16.12 15.00
N SER A 66 -6.72 -15.95 16.14
CA SER A 66 -8.05 -15.32 16.21
C SER A 66 -7.97 -13.80 16.30
N ASP A 67 -6.77 -13.26 16.53
CA ASP A 67 -6.53 -11.83 16.65
C ASP A 67 -6.74 -11.11 15.31
N LYS A 68 -7.32 -9.92 15.40
CA LYS A 68 -7.63 -9.06 14.25
C LYS A 68 -6.53 -8.07 13.93
N GLY A 69 -5.49 -7.98 14.77
CA GLY A 69 -4.27 -7.32 14.38
C GLY A 69 -3.45 -6.87 15.56
N ASP A 70 -2.15 -7.17 15.50
CA ASP A 70 -1.13 -6.50 16.29
C ASP A 70 -0.28 -5.60 15.39
N ILE A 71 0.48 -4.70 16.01
CA ILE A 71 1.49 -3.89 15.31
C ILE A 71 2.75 -4.74 15.16
N TRP A 72 3.24 -4.81 13.93
CA TRP A 72 4.48 -5.48 13.56
C TRP A 72 5.44 -4.45 12.96
N MET A 73 6.73 -4.73 13.08
CA MET A 73 7.80 -3.87 12.60
C MET A 73 8.89 -4.68 11.91
N SER A 74 9.32 -4.21 10.74
CA SER A 74 10.45 -4.73 9.99
C SER A 74 11.53 -3.66 9.81
N LYS A 75 12.80 -4.07 9.86
CA LYS A 75 13.92 -3.21 9.50
C LYS A 75 14.33 -3.45 8.06
N LYS A 76 14.84 -2.40 7.42
CA LYS A 76 15.46 -2.49 6.11
C LYS A 76 16.92 -2.90 6.28
N GLY A 77 17.29 -4.03 5.67
CA GLY A 77 18.67 -4.51 5.64
C GLY A 77 19.55 -3.65 4.75
N SER A 78 20.88 -3.87 4.83
CA SER A 78 21.87 -3.14 4.01
C SER A 78 21.71 -3.34 2.51
N ASN A 79 21.05 -4.43 2.09
CA ASN A 79 20.71 -4.74 0.70
C ASN A 79 19.42 -4.03 0.23
N GLY A 80 18.81 -3.20 1.07
CA GLY A 80 17.56 -2.49 0.78
C GLY A 80 16.29 -3.34 0.87
N GLN A 81 16.38 -4.60 1.33
CA GLN A 81 15.23 -5.48 1.51
C GLN A 81 14.69 -5.40 2.93
N TRP A 82 13.40 -5.63 3.11
CA TRP A 82 12.80 -5.75 4.43
C TRP A 82 13.18 -7.09 5.07
N GLU A 83 13.55 -7.05 6.34
CA GLU A 83 13.85 -8.23 7.14
C GLU A 83 12.57 -8.85 7.72
N LEU A 84 12.67 -10.07 8.26
CA LEU A 84 11.53 -10.70 8.92
C LEU A 84 11.01 -9.81 10.06
N PRO A 85 9.71 -9.47 10.03
CA PRO A 85 9.13 -8.55 10.99
C PRO A 85 8.98 -9.20 12.37
N LYS A 86 8.96 -8.34 13.39
CA LYS A 86 8.70 -8.71 14.77
C LYS A 86 7.56 -7.85 15.30
N MET A 87 6.74 -8.44 16.16
CA MET A 87 5.75 -7.72 16.94
C MET A 87 6.44 -6.89 18.04
#